data_AF-A0A2T1DAP2-F1
#
_entry.id   AF-A0A2T1DAP2-F1
#
_cell.length_a   1.000
_cell.length_b   1.000
_cell.length_c   1.000
_cell.angle_alpha   90.00
_cell.angle_beta   90.00
_cell.angle_gamma   90.00
#
_symmetry.space_group_name_H-M   'P 1'
#
loop_
_entity.id
_entity.type
_entity.pdbx_description
1 polymer ?
#
loop_
_entity_poly.entity_id
_entity_poly.type
_entity_poly.pdbx_seq_one_letter_code
_entity_poly.pdbx_strand_id
1 'polypeptide(L)' 'MVANIPASPRARKTPKRGRKPIFNPAIFQERFRPIERVFAWEGKLRRLWLRFERFSQLHYGLKPLTYSLINLWHFCQG' A
#
# COMPACT_ATOMS: atom_id res chain seq x y z
N MET A 1 -9.17 -7.56 22.78
CA MET A 1 -10.07 -8.22 21.81
C MET A 1 -9.39 -9.49 21.28
N VAL A 2 -10.10 -10.61 21.19
CA VAL A 2 -9.56 -11.85 20.62
C VAL A 2 -9.95 -11.92 19.14
N ALA A 3 -8.97 -12.08 18.26
CA ALA A 3 -9.22 -12.13 16.82
C ALA A 3 -9.80 -13.50 16.39
N ASN A 4 -10.85 -13.48 15.56
CA ASN A 4 -11.50 -14.66 14.98
C ASN A 4 -10.70 -15.19 13.78
N ILE A 5 -9.49 -15.73 14.03
CA ILE A 5 -8.56 -16.20 13.00
C ILE A 5 -8.41 -17.73 13.10
N PRO A 6 -8.50 -18.48 12.00
CA PRO A 6 -8.31 -19.93 12.03
C PRO A 6 -6.85 -20.28 12.33
N ALA A 7 -6.61 -21.38 13.02
CA ALA A 7 -5.26 -21.88 13.24
C ALA A 7 -4.64 -22.33 11.90
N SER A 8 -3.43 -21.86 11.59
CA SER A 8 -2.75 -22.26 10.35
C SER A 8 -2.33 -23.74 10.42
N PRO A 9 -2.83 -24.62 9.53
CA PRO A 9 -2.44 -26.04 9.54
C PRO A 9 -0.98 -26.23 9.11
N ARG A 10 -0.51 -25.38 8.18
CA ARG A 10 0.79 -25.53 7.52
C ARG A 10 1.98 -25.19 8.43
N ALA A 11 1.83 -24.17 9.27
CA ALA A 11 2.89 -23.76 10.19
C ALA A 11 2.88 -24.57 11.50
N ARG A 12 1.90 -25.45 11.71
CA ARG A 12 1.60 -25.98 13.04
C ARG A 12 1.22 -27.46 13.02
N LYS A 13 2.20 -28.31 13.37
CA LYS A 13 2.03 -29.77 13.46
C LYS A 13 1.39 -30.26 14.76
N THR A 14 1.48 -29.47 15.83
CA THR A 14 0.93 -29.82 17.16
C THR A 14 -0.11 -28.81 17.65
N PRO A 15 -1.21 -29.27 18.28
CA PRO A 15 -2.23 -28.38 18.84
C PRO A 15 -1.64 -27.50 19.97
N LYS A 16 -2.20 -26.29 20.18
CA LYS A 16 -1.77 -25.45 21.33
C LYS A 16 -2.28 -26.10 22.60
N ARG A 17 -1.42 -26.19 23.61
CA ARG A 17 -1.84 -26.52 24.97
C ARG A 17 -2.79 -25.41 25.47
N GLY A 18 -3.92 -25.79 26.04
CA GLY A 18 -4.93 -24.87 26.58
C GLY A 18 -6.21 -24.74 25.74
N ARG A 19 -7.10 -23.84 26.16
CA ARG A 19 -8.40 -23.59 25.54
C ARG A 19 -8.23 -23.08 24.11
N LYS A 20 -8.88 -23.73 23.15
CA LYS A 20 -8.88 -23.28 21.75
C LYS A 20 -9.65 -21.95 21.64
N PRO A 21 -9.17 -20.99 20.82
CA PRO A 21 -9.94 -19.81 20.51
C PRO A 21 -11.25 -20.21 19.82
N ILE A 22 -12.32 -19.48 20.11
CA ILE A 22 -13.60 -19.66 19.43
C ILE A 22 -13.43 -19.15 18.00
N PHE A 23 -13.65 -20.02 17.01
CA PHE A 23 -13.62 -19.66 15.61
C PHE A 23 -15.03 -19.77 15.01
N ASN A 24 -15.55 -18.66 14.49
CA ASN A 24 -16.80 -18.63 13.74
C ASN A 24 -16.50 -18.38 12.26
N PRO A 25 -16.71 -19.36 11.37
CA PRO A 25 -16.41 -19.21 9.94
C PRO A 25 -17.29 -18.18 9.24
N ALA A 26 -18.54 -17.97 9.68
CA ALA A 26 -19.44 -16.98 9.08
C ALA A 26 -18.92 -15.55 9.29
N ILE A 27 -18.53 -15.24 10.54
CA ILE A 27 -17.95 -13.92 10.89
C ILE A 27 -16.60 -13.72 10.18
N PHE A 28 -15.81 -14.79 10.04
CA PHE A 28 -14.53 -14.71 9.32
C PHE A 28 -14.74 -14.39 7.84
N GLN A 29 -15.73 -15.02 7.18
CA GLN A 29 -16.06 -14.74 5.78
C GLN A 29 -16.61 -13.33 5.56
N GLU A 30 -17.43 -12.84 6.49
CA GLU A 30 -17.93 -11.47 6.43
C GLU A 30 -16.82 -10.43 6.45
N ARG A 31 -15.71 -10.68 7.17
CA ARG A 31 -14.54 -9.78 7.19
C ARG A 31 -13.94 -9.53 5.80
N PHE A 32 -13.94 -10.52 4.91
CA PHE A 32 -13.35 -10.37 3.57
C PHE A 32 -14.17 -9.45 2.66
N ARG A 33 -15.47 -9.27 2.92
CA ARG A 33 -16.36 -8.50 2.05
C ARG A 33 -16.10 -6.98 2.12
N PRO A 34 -16.15 -6.31 3.30
CA PRO A 34 -15.89 -4.88 3.41
C PRO A 34 -14.42 -4.58 3.74
N ILE A 35 -13.82 -5.27 4.71
CA ILE A 35 -12.55 -4.86 5.31
C ILE A 35 -11.39 -5.22 4.39
N GLU A 36 -11.24 -6.50 4.02
CA GLU A 36 -10.06 -6.92 3.26
C GLU A 36 -10.04 -6.38 1.83
N ARG A 37 -11.20 -6.09 1.25
CA ARG A 37 -11.29 -5.39 -0.05
C ARG A 37 -10.70 -3.98 0.03
N VAL A 38 -11.01 -3.23 1.10
CA VAL A 38 -10.46 -1.89 1.33
C VAL A 38 -8.96 -1.97 1.59
N PHE A 39 -8.49 -2.89 2.43
CA PHE A 39 -7.06 -3.09 2.68
C PHE A 39 -6.29 -3.55 1.43
N ALA A 40 -6.91 -4.38 0.57
CA ALA A 40 -6.32 -4.76 -0.71
C ALA A 40 -6.21 -3.55 -1.66
N TRP A 41 -7.19 -2.64 -1.63
CA TRP A 41 -7.13 -1.36 -2.34
C TRP A 41 -6.06 -0.44 -1.77
N GLU A 42 -5.95 -0.33 -0.44
CA GLU A 42 -4.90 0.45 0.23
C GLU A 42 -3.50 -0.04 -0.16
N GLY A 43 -3.28 -1.35 -0.21
CA GLY A 43 -2.04 -1.94 -0.67
C GLY A 43 -1.71 -1.63 -2.14
N LYS A 44 -2.72 -1.53 -3.00
CA LYS A 44 -2.54 -1.04 -4.40
C LYS A 44 -2.22 0.44 -4.43
N LEU A 45 -2.92 1.26 -3.63
CA LEU A 45 -2.72 2.71 -3.56
C LEU A 45 -1.31 3.06 -3.06
N ARG A 46 -0.79 2.34 -2.06
CA ARG A 46 0.60 2.50 -1.59
C ARG A 46 1.63 2.31 -2.71
N ARG A 47 1.40 1.33 -3.60
CA ARG A 47 2.28 1.14 -4.79
C ARG A 47 2.17 2.28 -5.79
N LEU A 48 0.98 2.84 -5.98
CA LEU A 48 0.77 4.00 -6.84
C LEU A 48 1.47 5.24 -6.28
N TRP A 49 1.38 5.46 -4.97
CA TRP A 49 2.00 6.57 -4.27
C TRP A 49 3.53 6.60 -4.43
N LEU A 50 4.19 5.45 -4.29
CA LEU A 50 5.64 5.36 -4.50
C LEU A 50 6.08 5.82 -5.91
N ARG A 51 5.27 5.49 -6.93
CA ARG A 51 5.53 5.96 -8.31
C ARG A 51 5.27 7.45 -8.44
N PHE A 52 4.15 7.92 -7.88
CA PHE A 52 3.78 9.32 -7.88
C PHE A 52 4.86 10.20 -7.23
N GLU A 53 5.40 9.78 -6.09
CA GLU A 53 6.45 10.51 -5.37
C GLU A 53 7.72 10.66 -6.23
N ARG A 54 8.15 9.58 -6.89
CA ARG A 54 9.27 9.64 -7.85
C ARG A 54 8.99 10.60 -9.01
N PHE A 55 7.79 10.55 -9.61
CA PHE A 55 7.43 11.47 -10.69
C PHE A 55 7.34 12.92 -10.23
N SER A 56 6.84 13.15 -9.01
CA SER A 56 6.76 14.48 -8.40
C SER A 56 8.15 15.10 -8.21
N GLN A 57 9.13 14.33 -7.72
CA GLN A 57 10.51 14.79 -7.60
C GLN A 57 11.13 15.15 -8.96
N LEU A 58 10.93 14.30 -9.98
CA LEU A 58 11.40 14.59 -11.35
C LEU A 58 10.75 15.87 -11.91
N HIS A 59 9.43 16.00 -11.76
CA HIS A 59 8.70 17.17 -12.21
C HIS A 59 9.17 18.45 -11.50
N TYR A 60 9.44 18.37 -10.19
CA TYR A 60 9.99 19.49 -9.43
C TYR A 60 11.38 19.90 -9.94
N GLY A 61 12.26 18.94 -10.27
CA GLY A 61 13.58 19.21 -10.84
C GLY A 61 13.55 19.70 -12.29
N LEU A 62 12.54 19.32 -13.07
CA LEU A 62 12.39 19.81 -14.45
C LEU A 62 11.99 21.28 -14.52
N LYS A 63 11.21 21.78 -13.55
CA LYS A 63 10.80 23.20 -13.49
C LYS A 63 11.98 24.18 -13.59
N PRO A 64 13.01 24.13 -12.71
CA PRO A 64 14.15 25.04 -12.81
C PRO A 64 14.95 24.83 -14.10
N LEU A 65 15.05 23.60 -14.61
CA LEU A 65 15.67 23.33 -15.92
C LEU A 65 14.96 24.10 -17.05
N THR A 66 13.64 24.04 -17.12
CA THR A 66 12.86 24.81 -18.10
C THR A 66 13.06 26.31 -17.93
N TYR A 67 13.05 26.84 -16.70
CA TYR A 67 13.31 28.26 -16.47
C TYR A 67 14.71 28.68 -16.94
N SER A 68 15.73 27.87 -16.66
CA SER A 68 17.09 28.11 -17.13
C SER A 68 17.20 28.08 -18.66
N LEU A 69 16.53 27.13 -19.32
CA LEU A 69 16.53 27.03 -20.79
C LEU A 69 15.83 28.22 -21.45
N ILE A 70 14.72 28.69 -20.88
CA ILE A 70 14.02 29.90 -21.35
C ILE A 70 14.93 31.13 -21.19
N ASN A 71 15.57 31.29 -20.03
CA ASN A 71 16.49 32.41 -19.79
C ASN A 71 17.70 32.37 -20.73
N LEU A 72 18.27 31.18 -20.97
CA LEU A 72 19.38 31.00 -21.91
C LEU A 72 18.95 31.35 -23.35
N TRP A 73 17.75 30.94 -23.75
CA TRP A 73 17.21 31.26 -25.06
C TRP A 73 17.06 32.78 -25.24
N HIS A 74 16.50 33.48 -24.26
CA HIS A 74 16.41 34.94 -24.28
C HIS A 74 17.80 35.61 -24.35
N PHE A 75 18.78 35.08 -23.61
CA PHE A 75 20.16 35.60 -23.65
C PHE A 75 20.81 35.42 -25.03
N CYS A 76 20.61 34.28 -25.69
CA CYS A 76 21.20 34.02 -27.00
C CYS A 76 20.49 34.75 -28.17
N GLN A 77 19.31 35.33 -27.96
CA GLN A 77 18.59 36.12 -28.96
C GLN A 77 18.86 37.64 -28.89
N GLY A 78 19.52 38.11 -27.83
CA GLY A 78 20.00 39.50 -27.71
C GLY A 78 21.39 39.68 -28.30
#